data_AF-A0A6G0RUR2-F1
#
_entry.id   AF-A0A6G0RUR2-F1
#
_cell.length_a   1.000
_cell.length_b   1.000
_cell.length_c   1.000
_cell.angle_alpha   90.00
_cell.angle_beta   90.00
_cell.angle_gamma   90.00
#
_symmetry.space_group_name_H-M   'P 1'
#
loop_
_entity.id
_entity.type
_entity.pdbx_description
1 polymer ?
#
loop_
_entity_poly.entity_id
_entity_poly.type
_entity_poly.pdbx_seq_one_letter_code
_entity_poly.pdbx_strand_id
1 'polypeptide(L)'
;MTINHFSPELPVAKFNSRRTLIYTWKSSRRSIEALRDEVGGADKKKARKKGEATILSKEDEADLVRWICELRDEGVPVTATMLRLQAHEVAKAAGVAPFKASWCWQHHFKARHRLSLRCKTRQGQIRPPDLLETAQKFAEEVKQKAAEIGATRIYNADQTGSFI
;
A
#
# COMPACT_ATOMS: atom_id res chain seq x y z
N MET A 1 -11.56 -1.68 43.48
CA MET A 1 -12.04 -0.34 43.83
C MET A 1 -11.45 0.69 42.88
N THR A 2 -12.13 1.05 41.78
CA THR A 2 -11.62 2.09 40.85
C THR A 2 -12.74 2.82 40.12
N ILE A 3 -13.78 2.11 39.67
CA ILE A 3 -14.85 2.74 38.87
C ILE A 3 -15.61 3.82 39.64
N ASN A 4 -15.99 3.56 40.90
CA ASN A 4 -16.71 4.53 41.73
C ASN A 4 -15.87 5.77 42.07
N HIS A 5 -14.53 5.64 42.07
CA HIS A 5 -13.62 6.75 42.34
C HIS A 5 -13.49 7.68 41.12
N PHE A 6 -13.36 7.10 39.91
CA PHE A 6 -13.19 7.86 38.66
C PHE A 6 -14.50 8.18 37.94
N SER A 7 -15.63 7.65 38.39
CA SER A 7 -16.95 7.87 37.80
C SER A 7 -18.02 7.84 38.91
N PRO A 8 -17.99 8.82 39.84
CA PRO A 8 -18.88 8.84 41.00
C PRO A 8 -20.35 9.02 40.61
N GLU A 9 -20.62 9.83 39.58
CA GLU A 9 -21.97 10.11 39.06
C GLU A 9 -22.50 9.04 38.09
N LEU A 10 -21.88 7.85 38.05
CA LEU A 10 -22.27 6.82 37.09
C LEU A 10 -23.56 6.13 37.55
N PRO A 11 -24.65 6.13 36.74
CA PRO A 11 -25.85 5.39 37.08
C PRO A 11 -25.55 3.90 37.26
N VAL A 12 -26.15 3.27 38.27
CA VAL A 12 -25.96 1.83 38.57
C VAL A 12 -26.20 0.96 37.34
N ALA A 13 -27.20 1.30 36.51
CA ALA A 13 -27.50 0.61 35.26
C ALA A 13 -26.34 0.60 34.24
N LYS A 14 -25.44 1.61 34.26
CA LYS A 14 -24.29 1.72 33.35
C LYS A 14 -22.99 1.16 33.95
N PHE A 15 -23.01 0.74 35.21
CA PHE A 15 -21.82 0.24 35.91
C PHE A 15 -21.17 -0.93 35.19
N ASN A 16 -21.98 -1.93 34.79
CA ASN A 16 -21.45 -3.11 34.10
C ASN A 16 -20.88 -2.78 32.72
N SER A 17 -21.51 -1.91 31.95
CA SER A 17 -20.98 -1.47 30.65
C SER A 17 -19.63 -0.75 30.81
N ARG A 18 -19.52 0.13 31.81
CA ARG A 18 -18.27 0.84 32.12
C ARG A 18 -17.18 -0.13 32.58
N ARG A 19 -17.54 -1.11 33.42
CA ARG A 19 -16.66 -2.18 33.88
C ARG A 19 -16.11 -2.98 32.70
N THR A 20 -16.98 -3.50 31.83
CA THR A 20 -16.58 -4.25 30.64
C THR A 20 -15.65 -3.43 29.74
N LEU A 21 -15.98 -2.16 29.48
CA LEU A 21 -15.14 -1.27 28.67
C LEU A 21 -13.72 -1.12 29.24
N ILE A 22 -13.60 -0.92 30.56
CA ILE A 22 -12.30 -0.79 31.24
C ILE A 22 -11.50 -2.10 31.12
N TYR A 23 -12.15 -3.25 31.28
CA TYR A 23 -11.47 -4.54 31.09
C TYR A 23 -11.03 -4.76 29.64
N THR A 24 -11.85 -4.36 28.66
CA THR A 24 -11.47 -4.39 27.24
C THR A 24 -10.26 -3.51 26.97
N TRP A 25 -10.25 -2.26 27.47
CA TRP A 25 -9.10 -1.36 27.33
C TRP A 25 -7.86 -1.90 28.03
N LYS A 26 -8.00 -2.51 29.21
CA LYS A 26 -6.90 -3.14 29.92
C LYS A 26 -6.31 -4.31 29.13
N SER A 27 -7.16 -5.14 28.53
CA SER A 27 -6.75 -6.27 27.68
C SER A 27 -6.06 -5.80 26.40
N SER A 28 -6.57 -4.74 25.76
CA SER A 28 -6.03 -4.18 24.52
C SER A 28 -5.00 -3.06 24.72
N ARG A 29 -4.46 -2.88 25.94
CA ARG A 29 -3.60 -1.75 26.31
C ARG A 29 -2.43 -1.55 25.37
N ARG A 30 -1.68 -2.62 25.07
CA ARG A 30 -0.50 -2.56 24.19
C ARG A 30 -0.84 -2.05 22.79
N SER A 31 -1.99 -2.46 22.26
CA SER A 31 -2.47 -2.01 20.94
C SER A 31 -2.89 -0.55 20.94
N ILE A 32 -3.43 -0.04 22.06
CA ILE A 32 -3.80 1.37 22.23
C ILE A 32 -2.53 2.23 22.32
N GLU A 33 -1.55 1.81 23.11
CA GLU A 33 -0.26 2.50 23.26
C GLU A 33 0.48 2.56 21.91
N ALA A 34 0.56 1.44 21.18
CA ALA A 34 1.16 1.41 19.84
C ALA A 34 0.44 2.35 18.85
N LEU A 35 -0.90 2.44 18.92
CA LEU A 35 -1.67 3.35 18.06
C LEU A 35 -1.39 4.82 18.38
N ARG A 36 -1.19 5.17 19.65
CA ARG A 36 -0.89 6.55 20.09
C ARG A 36 0.39 7.06 19.43
N ASP A 37 1.39 6.20 19.31
CA ASP A 37 2.70 6.55 18.76
C ASP A 37 2.69 6.70 17.22
N GLU A 38 1.61 6.30 16.55
CA GLU A 38 1.40 6.58 15.12
C GLU A 38 1.05 8.06 14.87
N VAL A 39 1.44 8.58 13.70
CA VAL A 39 1.05 9.93 13.26
C VAL A 39 -0.47 10.08 13.23
N GLY A 40 -1.00 11.06 13.97
CA GLY A 40 -2.44 11.29 14.11
C GLY A 40 -3.17 10.21 14.92
N GLY A 41 -2.43 9.36 15.64
CA GLY A 41 -2.97 8.29 16.48
C GLY A 41 -3.62 8.76 17.77
N ALA A 42 -3.11 9.84 18.36
CA ALA A 42 -3.59 10.40 19.62
C ALA A 42 -5.08 10.81 19.59
N ASP A 43 -5.57 11.31 18.44
CA ASP A 43 -6.96 11.75 18.28
C ASP A 43 -7.93 10.60 17.94
N LYS A 44 -7.41 9.39 17.67
CA LYS A 44 -8.24 8.26 17.26
C LYS A 44 -9.01 7.67 18.46
N LYS A 45 -10.34 7.80 18.42
CA LYS A 45 -11.24 7.17 19.40
C LYS A 45 -11.58 5.71 19.07
N LYS A 46 -11.25 5.25 17.86
CA LYS A 46 -11.52 3.88 17.37
C LYS A 46 -10.36 3.42 16.49
N ALA A 47 -9.89 2.20 16.72
CA ALA A 47 -8.99 1.50 15.83
C ALA A 47 -9.79 0.50 14.99
N ARG A 48 -9.58 0.49 13.66
CA ARG A 48 -10.07 -0.57 12.76
C ARG A 48 -8.87 -1.34 12.25
N LYS A 49 -8.98 -2.66 12.13
CA LYS A 49 -7.92 -3.45 11.49
C LYS A 49 -7.80 -3.03 10.04
N LYS A 50 -6.56 -2.91 9.55
CA LYS A 50 -6.29 -2.62 8.14
C LYS A 50 -6.88 -3.76 7.29
N GLY A 51 -7.83 -3.44 6.42
CA GLY A 51 -8.54 -4.43 5.61
C GLY A 51 -9.93 -4.84 6.13
N GLU A 52 -10.37 -4.39 7.30
CA GLU A 52 -11.68 -4.76 7.88
C GLU A 52 -12.89 -4.08 7.18
N ALA A 53 -12.62 -3.13 6.29
CA ALA A 53 -13.61 -2.46 5.45
C ALA A 53 -13.33 -2.67 3.96
N THR A 54 -12.67 -3.77 3.58
CA THR A 54 -12.56 -4.13 2.15
C THR A 54 -13.87 -4.77 1.72
N ILE A 55 -14.52 -4.14 0.75
CA ILE A 55 -15.78 -4.65 0.17
C ILE A 55 -15.49 -5.90 -0.67
N LEU A 56 -14.31 -5.97 -1.30
CA LEU A 56 -13.81 -7.13 -2.04
C LEU A 56 -12.96 -8.02 -1.11
N SER A 57 -12.95 -9.33 -1.38
CA SER A 57 -12.04 -10.26 -0.71
C SER A 57 -10.58 -10.01 -1.13
N LYS A 58 -9.62 -10.63 -0.45
CA LYS A 58 -8.20 -10.47 -0.82
C LYS A 58 -7.89 -11.16 -2.13
N GLU A 59 -8.55 -12.27 -2.37
CA GLU A 59 -8.47 -13.12 -3.55
C GLU A 59 -8.96 -12.34 -4.78
N ASP A 60 -10.13 -11.70 -4.66
CA ASP A 60 -10.69 -10.85 -5.72
C ASP A 60 -9.80 -9.62 -6.01
N GLU A 61 -9.22 -9.00 -4.96
CA GLU A 61 -8.26 -7.91 -5.16
C GLU A 61 -6.97 -8.42 -5.85
N ALA A 62 -6.54 -9.64 -5.59
CA ALA A 62 -5.36 -10.23 -6.23
C ALA A 62 -5.59 -10.47 -7.73
N ASP A 63 -6.78 -10.91 -8.13
CA ASP A 63 -7.15 -11.06 -9.54
C ASP A 63 -7.10 -9.73 -10.28
N LEU A 64 -7.58 -8.65 -9.64
CA LEU A 64 -7.44 -7.29 -10.20
C LEU A 64 -6.00 -6.85 -10.33
N VAL A 65 -5.14 -7.17 -9.36
CA VAL A 65 -3.71 -6.83 -9.42
C VAL A 65 -3.03 -7.60 -10.56
N ARG A 66 -3.31 -8.89 -10.71
CA ARG A 66 -2.77 -9.72 -11.80
C ARG A 66 -3.13 -9.13 -13.16
N TRP A 67 -4.41 -8.84 -13.37
CA TRP A 67 -4.91 -8.21 -14.60
C TRP A 67 -4.23 -6.87 -14.91
N ILE A 68 -3.98 -6.02 -13.89
CA ILE A 68 -3.25 -4.76 -14.08
C ILE A 68 -1.79 -5.00 -14.49
N CYS A 69 -1.13 -5.99 -13.89
CA CYS A 69 0.26 -6.32 -14.20
C CYS A 69 0.40 -6.85 -15.63
N GLU A 70 -0.46 -7.77 -16.05
CA GLU A 70 -0.49 -8.33 -17.41
C GLU A 70 -0.60 -7.22 -18.47
N LEU A 71 -1.55 -6.31 -18.32
CA LEU A 71 -1.72 -5.19 -19.25
C LEU A 71 -0.48 -4.26 -19.27
N ARG A 72 0.18 -4.08 -18.13
CA ARG A 72 1.40 -3.25 -18.07
C ARG A 72 2.60 -3.92 -18.72
N ASP A 73 2.68 -5.25 -18.64
CA ASP A 73 3.72 -6.03 -19.30
C ASP A 73 3.55 -5.96 -20.82
N GLU A 74 2.30 -5.92 -21.31
CA GLU A 74 1.96 -5.63 -22.70
C GLU A 74 2.11 -4.14 -23.10
N GLY A 75 2.50 -3.28 -22.17
CA GLY A 75 2.66 -1.84 -22.41
C GLY A 75 1.36 -1.05 -22.49
N VAL A 76 0.22 -1.66 -22.15
CA VAL A 76 -1.10 -1.03 -22.15
C VAL A 76 -1.32 -0.27 -20.82
N PRO A 77 -1.55 1.05 -20.85
CA PRO A 77 -1.81 1.81 -19.63
C PRO A 77 -3.21 1.52 -19.09
N VAL A 78 -3.30 1.12 -17.81
CA VAL A 78 -4.58 0.96 -17.12
C VAL A 78 -5.06 2.30 -16.57
N THR A 79 -6.17 2.81 -17.09
CA THR A 79 -6.80 4.04 -16.58
C THR A 79 -7.67 3.78 -15.34
N ALA A 80 -8.01 4.84 -14.60
CA ALA A 80 -8.91 4.75 -13.46
C ALA A 80 -10.32 4.23 -13.84
N THR A 81 -10.77 4.54 -15.05
CA THR A 81 -12.05 4.05 -15.59
C THR A 81 -11.99 2.56 -15.88
N MET A 82 -10.91 2.07 -16.50
CA MET A 82 -10.71 0.63 -16.76
C MET A 82 -10.69 -0.15 -15.44
N LEU A 83 -9.95 0.34 -14.44
CA LEU A 83 -9.93 -0.25 -13.11
C LEU A 83 -11.33 -0.30 -12.47
N ARG A 84 -12.14 0.76 -12.66
CA ARG A 84 -13.51 0.80 -12.15
C ARG A 84 -14.37 -0.31 -12.77
N LEU A 85 -14.34 -0.41 -14.10
CA LEU A 85 -15.13 -1.40 -14.85
C LEU A 85 -14.72 -2.83 -14.47
N GLN A 86 -13.42 -3.12 -14.48
CA GLN A 86 -12.94 -4.45 -14.11
C GLN A 86 -13.30 -4.81 -12.67
N ALA A 87 -13.19 -3.86 -11.73
CA ALA A 87 -13.56 -4.11 -10.35
C ALA A 87 -15.05 -4.37 -10.17
N HIS A 88 -15.92 -3.80 -11.01
CA HIS A 88 -17.34 -4.14 -11.02
C HIS A 88 -17.58 -5.56 -11.52
N GLU A 89 -16.90 -5.99 -12.60
CA GLU A 89 -17.02 -7.36 -13.10
C GLU A 89 -16.55 -8.38 -12.07
N VAL A 90 -15.41 -8.14 -11.43
CA VAL A 90 -14.92 -9.00 -10.34
C VAL A 90 -15.89 -9.03 -9.17
N ALA A 91 -16.42 -7.88 -8.74
CA ALA A 91 -17.41 -7.84 -7.65
C ALA A 91 -18.71 -8.58 -8.01
N LYS A 92 -19.15 -8.49 -9.27
CA LYS A 92 -20.33 -9.22 -9.76
C LYS A 92 -20.10 -10.73 -9.75
N ALA A 93 -18.93 -11.18 -10.20
CA ALA A 93 -18.54 -12.58 -10.16
C ALA A 93 -18.45 -13.12 -8.72
N ALA A 94 -17.96 -12.30 -7.79
CA ALA A 94 -17.86 -12.63 -6.37
C ALA A 94 -19.19 -12.50 -5.59
N GLY A 95 -20.28 -12.07 -6.24
CA GLY A 95 -21.58 -11.87 -5.58
C GLY A 95 -21.63 -10.68 -4.60
N VAL A 96 -20.68 -9.74 -4.72
CA VAL A 96 -20.56 -8.58 -3.83
C VAL A 96 -21.33 -7.39 -4.40
N ALA A 97 -22.61 -7.27 -4.03
CA ALA A 97 -23.46 -6.15 -4.42
C ALA A 97 -24.15 -5.50 -3.20
N PRO A 98 -24.17 -4.15 -3.09
CA PRO A 98 -23.72 -3.16 -4.08
C PRO A 98 -22.25 -2.72 -3.91
N PHE A 99 -21.39 -3.01 -4.90
CA PHE A 99 -20.01 -2.49 -4.99
C PHE A 99 -19.93 -1.29 -5.95
N LYS A 100 -19.42 -0.15 -5.46
CA LYS A 100 -19.39 1.13 -6.22
C LYS A 100 -18.06 1.44 -6.92
N ALA A 101 -16.98 0.70 -6.63
CA ALA A 101 -15.64 0.99 -7.13
C ALA A 101 -15.27 2.50 -7.08
N SER A 102 -15.63 3.17 -5.98
CA SER A 102 -15.56 4.64 -5.84
C SER A 102 -14.13 5.17 -5.93
N TRP A 103 -13.96 6.48 -6.13
CA TRP A 103 -12.63 7.10 -6.17
C TRP A 103 -11.81 6.79 -4.90
N CYS A 104 -12.43 6.88 -3.72
CA CYS A 104 -11.76 6.54 -2.45
C CYS A 104 -11.33 5.07 -2.42
N TRP A 105 -12.19 4.15 -2.89
CA TRP A 105 -11.83 2.73 -2.98
C TRP A 105 -10.64 2.53 -3.93
N GLN A 106 -10.66 3.13 -5.12
CA GLN A 106 -9.55 3.04 -6.09
C GLN A 106 -8.26 3.61 -5.51
N HIS A 107 -8.33 4.75 -4.81
CA HIS A 107 -7.18 5.36 -4.14
C HIS A 107 -6.57 4.40 -3.10
N HIS A 108 -7.39 3.84 -2.22
CA HIS A 108 -6.93 2.89 -1.20
C HIS A 108 -6.45 1.57 -1.79
N PHE A 109 -7.13 1.03 -2.81
CA PHE A 109 -6.70 -0.17 -3.53
C PHE A 109 -5.30 0.02 -4.11
N LYS A 110 -5.06 1.13 -4.83
CA LYS A 110 -3.73 1.46 -5.37
C LYS A 110 -2.68 1.60 -4.27
N ALA A 111 -3.02 2.26 -3.17
CA ALA A 111 -2.11 2.42 -2.03
C ALA A 111 -1.78 1.09 -1.34
N ARG A 112 -2.76 0.19 -1.17
CA ARG A 112 -2.57 -1.14 -0.60
C ARG A 112 -1.60 -1.99 -1.43
N HIS A 113 -1.75 -1.94 -2.75
CA HIS A 113 -0.99 -2.77 -3.69
C HIS A 113 0.22 -2.04 -4.30
N ARG A 114 0.57 -0.84 -3.80
CA ARG A 114 1.68 -0.02 -4.30
C ARG A 114 1.64 0.23 -5.81
N LEU A 115 0.44 0.34 -6.38
CA LEU A 115 0.23 0.54 -7.81
C LEU A 115 0.22 2.04 -8.14
N SER A 116 1.01 2.45 -9.14
CA SER A 116 0.87 3.76 -9.79
C SER A 116 0.28 3.56 -11.18
N LEU A 117 -0.82 4.24 -11.53
CA LEU A 117 -1.43 4.16 -12.86
C LEU A 117 -0.71 5.05 -13.90
N ARG A 118 0.56 5.40 -13.68
CA ARG A 118 1.32 6.22 -14.63
C ARG A 118 1.71 5.37 -15.84
N CYS A 119 1.55 5.95 -17.03
CA CYS A 119 2.10 5.41 -18.27
C CYS A 119 3.63 5.56 -18.27
N LYS A 120 4.37 4.57 -18.80
CA LYS A 120 5.83 4.70 -19.03
C LYS A 120 6.05 5.90 -19.94
N THR A 121 6.73 6.93 -19.43
CA THR A 121 6.84 8.21 -20.14
C THR A 121 8.20 8.41 -20.80
N ARG A 122 9.04 7.37 -20.93
CA ARG A 122 10.33 7.43 -21.64
C ARG A 122 10.77 6.06 -22.18
N GLN A 123 11.39 6.07 -23.36
CA GLN A 123 12.03 4.93 -24.04
C GLN A 123 12.97 4.11 -23.12
N GLY A 124 13.66 4.77 -22.17
CA GLY A 124 14.57 4.11 -21.21
C GLY A 124 13.92 3.23 -20.12
N GLN A 125 12.59 3.10 -20.09
CA GLN A 125 11.87 2.23 -19.13
C GLN A 125 11.29 0.97 -19.77
N ILE A 126 11.46 0.77 -21.07
CA ILE A 126 11.18 -0.52 -21.69
C ILE A 126 12.27 -1.47 -21.16
N ARG A 127 11.86 -2.44 -20.35
CA ARG A 127 12.77 -3.46 -19.82
C ARG A 127 13.09 -4.35 -21.02
N PRO A 128 14.35 -4.41 -21.50
CA PRO A 128 14.71 -5.45 -22.45
C PRO A 128 14.38 -6.80 -21.80
N PRO A 129 13.90 -7.80 -22.57
CA PRO A 129 13.67 -9.16 -22.04
C PRO A 129 14.89 -9.68 -21.28
N ASP A 130 16.07 -9.22 -21.70
CA ASP A 130 17.37 -9.67 -21.25
C ASP A 130 18.11 -8.63 -20.38
N LEU A 131 17.38 -7.84 -19.60
CA LEU A 131 17.95 -6.79 -18.74
C LEU A 131 19.07 -7.31 -17.83
N LEU A 132 18.91 -8.53 -17.30
CA LEU A 132 19.87 -9.10 -16.35
C LEU A 132 21.19 -9.47 -17.03
N GLU A 133 21.12 -10.15 -18.18
CA GLU A 133 22.31 -10.52 -18.96
C GLU A 133 23.00 -9.27 -19.54
N THR A 134 22.22 -8.28 -20.00
CA THR A 134 22.75 -7.00 -20.50
C THR A 134 23.50 -6.25 -19.39
N ALA A 135 22.93 -6.21 -18.17
CA ALA A 135 23.58 -5.59 -17.02
C ALA A 135 24.84 -6.36 -16.57
N GLN A 136 24.82 -7.69 -16.64
CA GLN A 136 25.97 -8.53 -16.34
C GLN A 136 27.11 -8.31 -17.35
N LYS A 137 26.82 -8.35 -18.65
CA LYS A 137 27.81 -8.07 -19.72
C LYS A 137 28.43 -6.69 -19.55
N PHE A 138 27.61 -5.67 -19.34
CA PHE A 138 28.10 -4.31 -19.10
C PHE A 138 28.99 -4.22 -17.86
N ALA A 139 28.62 -4.90 -16.76
CA ALA A 139 29.43 -4.92 -15.55
C ALA A 139 30.79 -5.62 -15.77
N GLU A 140 30.85 -6.67 -16.58
CA GLU A 140 32.11 -7.32 -16.95
C GLU A 140 32.98 -6.42 -17.83
N GLU A 141 32.40 -5.77 -18.84
CA GLU A 141 33.11 -4.83 -19.70
C GLU A 141 33.72 -3.67 -18.90
N VAL A 142 32.95 -3.08 -17.97
CA VAL A 142 33.45 -2.01 -17.10
C VAL A 142 34.61 -2.49 -16.23
N LYS A 143 34.55 -3.72 -15.69
CA LYS A 143 35.64 -4.30 -14.89
C LYS A 143 36.90 -4.55 -15.73
N GLN A 144 36.75 -5.11 -16.93
CA GLN A 144 37.87 -5.36 -17.84
C GLN A 144 38.54 -4.04 -18.23
N LYS A 145 37.74 -3.04 -18.60
CA LYS A 145 38.25 -1.72 -18.97
C LYS A 145 38.92 -1.02 -17.78
N ALA A 146 38.37 -1.12 -16.57
CA ALA A 146 39.00 -0.58 -15.37
C ALA A 146 40.36 -1.22 -15.08
N ALA A 147 40.50 -2.53 -15.29
CA ALA A 147 41.77 -3.24 -15.14
C ALA A 147 42.80 -2.83 -16.21
N GLU A 148 42.38 -2.70 -17.47
CA GLU A 148 43.25 -2.28 -18.59
C GLU A 148 43.86 -0.88 -18.38
N ILE A 149 43.06 0.07 -17.89
CA ILE A 149 43.49 1.46 -17.69
C ILE A 149 44.09 1.67 -16.27
N GLY A 150 44.12 0.62 -15.44
CA GLY A 150 44.59 0.72 -14.04
C GLY A 150 43.72 1.61 -13.15
N ALA A 151 42.45 1.80 -13.51
CA ALA A 151 41.53 2.68 -12.80
C ALA A 151 41.10 2.07 -11.46
N THR A 152 41.66 2.56 -10.35
CA THR A 152 41.31 2.11 -8.99
C THR A 152 40.04 2.76 -8.46
N ARG A 153 39.60 3.87 -9.05
CA ARG A 153 38.45 4.66 -8.59
C ARG A 153 37.65 5.18 -9.77
N ILE A 154 36.38 4.77 -9.85
CA ILE A 154 35.43 5.16 -10.90
C ILE A 154 34.41 6.10 -10.27
N TYR A 155 34.22 7.28 -10.86
CA TYR A 155 33.24 8.26 -10.40
C TYR A 155 32.04 8.29 -11.36
N ASN A 156 30.85 8.50 -10.81
CA ASN A 156 29.68 8.79 -11.64
C ASN A 156 29.79 10.22 -12.19
N ALA A 157 29.56 10.38 -13.48
CA ALA A 157 29.54 11.68 -14.15
C ALA A 157 28.16 11.91 -14.77
N ASP A 158 27.12 11.98 -13.94
CA ASP A 158 25.77 12.29 -14.40
C ASP A 158 25.50 13.79 -14.29
N GLN A 159 25.07 14.41 -15.39
CA GLN A 159 24.63 15.79 -15.37
C GLN A 159 23.19 15.86 -14.88
N THR A 160 22.98 16.38 -13.67
CA THR A 160 21.63 16.67 -13.18
C THR A 160 21.20 18.04 -13.70
N GLY A 161 20.10 18.07 -14.47
CA GLY A 161 19.55 19.34 -14.97
C GLY A 161 19.17 20.26 -13.81
N SER A 162 19.82 21.42 -13.71
CA SER A 162 19.41 22.50 -12.81
C SER A 162 18.31 23.30 -13.47
N PHE A 163 17.11 23.26 -12.92
CA PHE A 163 16.00 24.10 -13.35
C PHE A 163 16.02 25.38 -12.49
N ILE A 164 16.23 26.53 -13.13
CA ILE A 164 16.06 27.87 -12.55
C ILE A 164 14.65 28.35 -12.90
#